data_AF-A0AAE3YD24-F1
#
_entry.id   AF-A0AAE3YD24-F1
#
_cell.length_a   1.000
_cell.length_b   1.000
_cell.length_c   1.000
_cell.angle_alpha   90.00
_cell.angle_beta   90.00
_cell.angle_gamma   90.00
#
_symmetry.space_group_name_H-M   'P 1'
#
loop_
_entity.id
_entity.type
_entity.pdbx_description
1 polymer ?
#
loop_
_entity_poly.entity_id
_entity_poly.type
_entity_poly.pdbx_seq_one_letter_code
_entity_poly.pdbx_strand_id
1 'polypeptide(L)'
;MKKTIVLLAAVFSLTANAQWSLTGNASTIPGTNFIGTSDTQPLVFKTNNIEKMRISLDGRFTFYNIATPGQVWDKNLFFGGGMDNSLTTNNAVFGMGALTQLTEGGGNTAIGNNAISLMTNGLFNVAVGFNSMRNSVVGNSNTAVGMNALENFQGGNNNVGIGAAAMGSGNLKGDFNIALGSSALRYANQGNYNVILGGDSYRAFVKGNNNIGIGYSNAAQITSGENNIFIGTKIVPYNTTSPKNELNIGNWIVGNNGTIGIGEFTTQLPADGIAPDGQKYKLFVKDGIRTEKVKVDIAANNGWADYVFEKNYKLMPLNDLAQFIDKNRHLPEVPTTEEAIKNGIELKEMNILLLKKIEELTLYTLEQQKRIEALEKKMK
;
A
#
# COMPACT_ATOMS: atom_id res chain seq x y z
N MET A 1 -53.50 -94.08 40.74
CA MET A 1 -53.58 -92.60 40.66
C MET A 1 -52.18 -92.02 40.60
N LYS A 2 -51.78 -91.38 39.50
CA LYS A 2 -50.80 -90.28 39.51
C LYS A 2 -51.24 -89.30 38.41
N LYS A 3 -51.47 -88.06 38.84
CA LYS A 3 -52.21 -87.01 38.14
C LYS A 3 -51.34 -86.38 37.06
N THR A 4 -51.86 -86.22 35.85
CA THR A 4 -51.23 -85.43 34.80
C THR A 4 -51.46 -83.95 35.11
N ILE A 5 -50.39 -83.18 35.28
CA ILE A 5 -50.45 -81.71 35.34
C ILE A 5 -49.87 -81.20 34.03
N VAL A 6 -50.72 -80.64 33.17
CA VAL A 6 -50.28 -79.86 32.01
C VAL A 6 -50.19 -78.42 32.46
N LEU A 7 -48.99 -77.85 32.44
CA LEU A 7 -48.78 -76.42 32.64
C LEU A 7 -48.51 -75.79 31.27
N LEU A 8 -49.49 -75.05 30.74
CA LEU A 8 -49.30 -74.22 29.55
C LEU A 8 -49.34 -72.76 30.01
N ALA A 9 -48.18 -72.12 30.12
CA ALA A 9 -48.06 -70.68 30.08
C ALA A 9 -46.63 -70.32 29.68
N ALA A 10 -46.54 -69.73 28.49
CA ALA A 10 -45.35 -69.13 27.91
C ALA A 10 -44.74 -68.08 28.83
N VAL A 11 -43.51 -67.63 28.55
CA VAL A 11 -43.22 -66.19 28.34
C VAL A 11 -41.73 -65.95 28.11
N PHE A 12 -41.47 -65.61 26.84
CA PHE A 12 -40.59 -64.57 26.29
C PHE A 12 -39.16 -64.40 26.83
N SER A 13 -38.21 -64.63 25.92
CA SER A 13 -36.92 -63.96 25.94
C SER A 13 -37.12 -62.45 25.80
N LEU A 14 -37.00 -61.71 26.90
CA LEU A 14 -36.82 -60.27 26.87
C LEU A 14 -35.39 -59.99 26.38
N THR A 15 -35.23 -59.71 25.09
CA THR A 15 -34.04 -58.99 24.63
C THR A 15 -34.18 -57.57 25.16
N ALA A 16 -33.60 -57.31 26.32
CA ALA A 16 -33.42 -55.94 26.77
C ALA A 16 -32.55 -55.23 25.71
N ASN A 17 -33.12 -54.24 25.01
CA ASN A 17 -32.31 -53.36 24.19
C ASN A 17 -31.24 -52.77 25.10
N ALA A 18 -29.98 -52.97 24.78
CA ALA A 18 -28.88 -52.44 25.58
C ALA A 18 -29.00 -50.91 25.58
N GLN A 19 -29.50 -50.35 26.68
CA GLN A 19 -29.54 -48.92 26.88
C GLN A 19 -28.27 -48.48 27.58
N TRP A 20 -27.80 -47.29 27.25
CA TRP A 20 -26.79 -46.65 28.08
C TRP A 20 -27.44 -46.28 29.41
N SER A 21 -26.97 -46.87 30.51
CA SER A 21 -27.51 -46.54 31.83
C SER A 21 -27.24 -45.08 32.16
N LEU A 22 -28.22 -44.42 32.79
CA LEU A 22 -28.06 -43.09 33.37
C LEU A 22 -27.09 -43.10 34.57
N THR A 23 -26.88 -44.27 35.19
CA THR A 23 -25.91 -44.47 36.29
C THR A 23 -24.58 -45.05 35.82
N GLY A 24 -24.38 -45.20 34.50
CA GLY A 24 -23.19 -45.81 33.92
C GLY A 24 -23.24 -47.35 33.88
N ASN A 25 -22.45 -47.92 32.98
CA ASN A 25 -22.37 -49.35 32.71
C ASN A 25 -21.03 -49.92 33.21
N ALA A 26 -21.05 -51.03 33.98
CA ALA A 26 -19.85 -51.78 34.35
C ALA A 26 -19.46 -52.79 33.24
N SER A 27 -18.16 -53.07 33.10
CA SER A 27 -17.59 -54.10 32.19
C SER A 27 -17.81 -53.89 30.66
N THR A 28 -17.61 -52.67 30.12
CA THR A 28 -17.75 -52.32 28.67
C THR A 28 -16.54 -52.67 27.78
N ILE A 29 -16.77 -52.88 26.47
CA ILE A 29 -15.76 -53.21 25.43
C ILE A 29 -15.80 -52.16 24.27
N PRO A 30 -14.71 -51.40 23.98
CA PRO A 30 -14.74 -50.23 23.07
C PRO A 30 -15.09 -50.46 21.59
N GLY A 31 -14.77 -51.62 21.02
CA GLY A 31 -15.09 -51.92 19.60
C GLY A 31 -16.57 -52.27 19.38
N THR A 32 -17.32 -52.49 20.45
CA THR A 32 -18.70 -52.98 20.42
C THR A 32 -19.67 -52.15 21.25
N ASN A 33 -19.19 -51.42 22.26
CA ASN A 33 -19.99 -50.56 23.11
C ASN A 33 -19.59 -49.10 22.85
N PHE A 34 -20.48 -48.31 22.25
CA PHE A 34 -20.28 -46.88 22.02
C PHE A 34 -21.60 -46.11 22.20
N ILE A 35 -21.49 -44.84 22.58
CA ILE A 35 -22.59 -43.88 22.48
C ILE A 35 -22.43 -43.20 21.12
N GLY A 36 -23.40 -43.38 20.26
CA GLY A 36 -23.30 -42.97 18.86
C GLY A 36 -24.18 -43.87 18.04
N THR A 37 -23.81 -44.03 16.78
CA THR A 37 -24.61 -44.77 15.81
C THR A 37 -23.72 -45.80 15.13
N SER A 38 -24.18 -47.04 15.02
CA SER A 38 -23.50 -48.09 14.24
C SER A 38 -23.75 -47.92 12.75
N ASP A 39 -24.81 -47.20 12.41
CA ASP A 39 -25.15 -46.74 11.08
C ASP A 39 -24.69 -45.29 10.87
N THR A 40 -24.98 -44.73 9.70
CA THR A 40 -24.54 -43.41 9.25
C THR A 40 -25.42 -42.25 9.78
N GLN A 41 -25.75 -42.24 11.08
CA GLN A 41 -26.56 -41.18 11.73
C GLN A 41 -25.74 -40.27 12.69
N PRO A 42 -25.92 -38.93 12.73
CA PRO A 42 -25.23 -38.07 13.70
C PRO A 42 -25.65 -38.35 15.15
N LEU A 43 -24.73 -38.20 16.09
CA LEU A 43 -25.06 -38.30 17.50
C LEU A 43 -25.65 -36.97 17.99
N VAL A 44 -26.91 -37.00 18.43
CA VAL A 44 -27.67 -35.82 18.89
C VAL A 44 -27.91 -35.85 20.39
N PHE A 45 -27.73 -34.70 21.03
CA PHE A 45 -28.04 -34.45 22.43
C PHE A 45 -29.14 -33.40 22.55
N LYS A 46 -30.19 -33.73 23.32
CA LYS A 46 -31.37 -32.88 23.54
C LYS A 46 -31.58 -32.59 25.02
N THR A 47 -32.17 -31.44 25.35
CA THR A 47 -32.81 -31.18 26.64
C THR A 47 -34.25 -30.71 26.42
N ASN A 48 -35.19 -31.22 27.22
CA ASN A 48 -36.64 -31.01 27.03
C ASN A 48 -37.14 -31.36 25.61
N ASN A 49 -36.61 -32.44 25.03
CA ASN A 49 -36.83 -32.83 23.63
C ASN A 49 -36.41 -31.79 22.57
N ILE A 50 -35.70 -30.73 22.98
CA ILE A 50 -35.12 -29.71 22.11
C ILE A 50 -33.63 -30.02 21.95
N GLU A 51 -33.14 -30.04 20.72
CA GLU A 51 -31.72 -30.26 20.45
C GLU A 51 -30.84 -29.15 21.01
N LYS A 52 -29.74 -29.56 21.64
CA LYS A 52 -28.75 -28.71 22.29
C LYS A 52 -27.33 -28.98 21.83
N MET A 53 -27.05 -30.14 21.27
CA MET A 53 -25.74 -30.43 20.70
C MET A 53 -25.83 -31.56 19.68
N ARG A 54 -24.98 -31.52 18.66
CA ARG A 54 -24.87 -32.55 17.61
C ARG A 54 -23.42 -32.80 17.29
N ILE A 55 -23.02 -34.07 17.28
CA ILE A 55 -21.75 -34.53 16.74
C ILE A 55 -22.05 -35.07 15.35
N SER A 56 -21.60 -34.35 14.34
CA SER A 56 -21.85 -34.69 12.94
C SER A 56 -20.94 -35.81 12.47
N LEU A 57 -21.30 -36.43 11.35
CA LEU A 57 -20.62 -37.59 10.78
C LEU A 57 -19.16 -37.30 10.32
N ASP A 58 -18.83 -36.02 10.13
CA ASP A 58 -17.50 -35.46 9.84
C ASP A 58 -16.73 -35.05 11.12
N GLY A 59 -17.22 -35.43 12.30
CA GLY A 59 -16.56 -35.24 13.60
C GLY A 59 -16.72 -33.85 14.21
N ARG A 60 -17.65 -33.03 13.73
CA ARG A 60 -17.84 -31.66 14.21
C ARG A 60 -18.89 -31.58 15.30
N PHE A 61 -18.72 -30.61 16.17
CA PHE A 61 -19.52 -30.45 17.37
C PHE A 61 -20.29 -29.14 17.29
N THR A 62 -21.60 -29.23 17.18
CA THR A 62 -22.49 -28.06 17.15
C THR A 62 -23.24 -27.98 18.46
N PHE A 63 -23.39 -26.79 19.04
CA PHE A 63 -24.20 -26.53 20.23
C PHE A 63 -25.38 -25.60 19.88
N TYR A 64 -26.60 -25.93 20.33
CA TYR A 64 -27.88 -25.27 20.00
C TYR A 64 -28.59 -24.74 21.26
N ASN A 65 -29.35 -23.66 21.11
CA ASN A 65 -30.33 -23.16 22.10
C ASN A 65 -29.79 -23.04 23.54
N ILE A 66 -28.54 -22.60 23.72
CA ILE A 66 -28.12 -22.01 25.00
C ILE A 66 -29.04 -20.79 25.14
N ALA A 67 -29.77 -20.62 26.24
CA ALA A 67 -30.46 -19.35 26.51
C ALA A 67 -30.88 -19.22 27.97
N THR A 68 -30.59 -18.07 28.59
CA THR A 68 -31.19 -17.59 29.83
C THR A 68 -31.91 -16.26 29.57
N PRO A 69 -33.08 -15.97 30.17
CA PRO A 69 -33.70 -14.65 30.04
C PRO A 69 -32.74 -13.57 30.57
N GLY A 70 -32.28 -12.70 29.66
CA GLY A 70 -31.31 -11.64 29.96
C GLY A 70 -29.88 -11.92 29.49
N GLN A 71 -29.49 -13.16 29.17
CA GLN A 71 -28.18 -13.49 28.58
C GLN A 71 -28.16 -14.84 27.84
N VAL A 72 -27.46 -14.87 26.70
CA VAL A 72 -27.03 -16.09 25.99
C VAL A 72 -25.61 -15.92 25.39
N TRP A 73 -24.54 -16.05 26.17
CA TRP A 73 -23.49 -17.11 26.24
C TRP A 73 -22.75 -17.46 24.92
N ASP A 74 -21.48 -17.10 24.70
CA ASP A 74 -20.19 -17.32 25.44
C ASP A 74 -19.42 -18.61 25.08
N LYS A 75 -19.71 -19.24 23.93
CA LYS A 75 -18.88 -20.33 23.39
C LYS A 75 -18.26 -19.95 22.07
N ASN A 76 -16.99 -20.33 21.92
CA ASN A 76 -16.32 -20.36 20.63
C ASN A 76 -17.10 -21.32 19.71
N LEU A 77 -17.56 -20.82 18.57
CA LEU A 77 -18.27 -21.64 17.58
C LEU A 77 -17.22 -22.37 16.74
N PHE A 78 -16.81 -23.56 17.19
CA PHE A 78 -15.84 -24.41 16.53
C PHE A 78 -16.52 -25.44 15.61
N PHE A 79 -16.29 -25.32 14.32
CA PHE A 79 -16.64 -26.33 13.33
C PHE A 79 -15.36 -26.90 12.70
N GLY A 80 -14.84 -27.98 13.29
CA GLY A 80 -13.49 -28.47 12.99
C GLY A 80 -12.44 -27.85 13.92
N GLY A 81 -11.19 -28.35 13.81
CA GLY A 81 -10.15 -28.18 14.82
C GLY A 81 -9.88 -26.73 15.28
N GLY A 82 -9.47 -26.63 16.56
CA GLY A 82 -9.10 -25.45 17.35
C GLY A 82 -8.97 -25.82 18.84
N MET A 83 -8.35 -24.98 19.69
CA MET A 83 -8.23 -25.25 21.14
C MET A 83 -9.45 -24.73 21.93
N ASP A 84 -10.04 -25.60 22.75
CA ASP A 84 -11.02 -25.22 23.78
C ASP A 84 -10.27 -24.69 25.01
N ASN A 85 -10.08 -23.37 25.08
CA ASN A 85 -9.36 -22.70 26.17
C ASN A 85 -10.27 -21.64 26.80
N SER A 86 -10.53 -21.75 28.11
CA SER A 86 -11.40 -20.82 28.85
C SER A 86 -10.82 -19.40 28.97
N LEU A 87 -9.53 -19.21 28.71
CA LEU A 87 -8.90 -17.90 28.62
C LEU A 87 -9.12 -17.25 27.24
N THR A 88 -9.68 -17.99 26.27
CA THR A 88 -9.97 -17.50 24.93
C THR A 88 -11.48 -17.39 24.68
N THR A 89 -11.96 -16.16 24.60
CA THR A 89 -13.40 -15.87 24.50
C THR A 89 -13.76 -15.29 23.14
N ASN A 90 -15.03 -15.46 22.73
CA ASN A 90 -15.61 -14.81 21.55
C ASN A 90 -14.94 -15.11 20.20
N ASN A 91 -14.34 -16.29 20.02
CA ASN A 91 -13.75 -16.69 18.74
C ASN A 91 -14.76 -17.44 17.85
N ALA A 92 -14.70 -17.21 16.54
CA ALA A 92 -15.46 -17.95 15.54
C ALA A 92 -14.49 -18.78 14.69
N VAL A 93 -14.60 -20.11 14.73
CA VAL A 93 -13.58 -20.99 14.13
C VAL A 93 -14.21 -22.05 13.24
N PHE A 94 -13.78 -22.10 11.99
CA PHE A 94 -14.28 -23.05 11.00
C PHE A 94 -13.11 -23.58 10.16
N GLY A 95 -12.81 -24.87 10.25
CA GLY A 95 -11.75 -25.49 9.46
C GLY A 95 -10.82 -26.38 10.27
N MET A 96 -10.26 -27.40 9.63
CA MET A 96 -9.32 -28.30 10.28
C MET A 96 -8.01 -27.56 10.60
N GLY A 97 -7.53 -27.66 11.84
CA GLY A 97 -6.27 -27.02 12.27
C GLY A 97 -6.36 -25.50 12.47
N ALA A 98 -7.56 -24.90 12.38
CA ALA A 98 -7.72 -23.47 12.61
C ALA A 98 -7.60 -23.16 14.11
N LEU A 99 -6.96 -22.05 14.49
CA LEU A 99 -6.88 -21.59 15.89
C LEU A 99 -6.45 -22.66 16.92
N THR A 100 -5.49 -23.51 16.57
CA THR A 100 -5.07 -24.66 17.39
C THR A 100 -4.03 -24.36 18.47
N GLN A 101 -3.43 -23.17 18.51
CA GLN A 101 -2.35 -22.85 19.48
C GLN A 101 -2.63 -21.60 20.35
N LEU A 102 -3.86 -21.04 20.29
CA LEU A 102 -4.22 -19.84 21.04
C LEU A 102 -4.31 -20.08 22.55
N THR A 103 -3.35 -19.55 23.31
CA THR A 103 -3.27 -19.68 24.77
C THR A 103 -3.91 -18.50 25.51
N GLU A 104 -3.92 -17.31 24.91
CA GLU A 104 -4.49 -16.07 25.49
C GLU A 104 -5.11 -15.19 24.38
N GLY A 105 -6.12 -14.39 24.70
CA GLY A 105 -6.77 -13.46 23.76
C GLY A 105 -8.18 -13.86 23.37
N GLY A 106 -8.75 -13.31 22.30
CA GLY A 106 -10.18 -13.48 22.01
C GLY A 106 -10.73 -12.57 20.92
N GLY A 107 -11.97 -12.80 20.52
CA GLY A 107 -12.60 -12.05 19.43
C GLY A 107 -12.02 -12.36 18.05
N ASN A 108 -11.34 -13.49 17.87
CA ASN A 108 -10.73 -13.86 16.61
C ASN A 108 -11.70 -14.62 15.70
N THR A 109 -11.67 -14.37 14.40
CA THR A 109 -12.39 -15.16 13.39
C THR A 109 -11.36 -15.96 12.58
N ALA A 110 -11.39 -17.28 12.64
CA ALA A 110 -10.47 -18.17 11.92
C ALA A 110 -11.25 -19.14 11.02
N ILE A 111 -11.27 -18.89 9.72
CA ILE A 111 -12.03 -19.67 8.74
C ILE A 111 -11.09 -20.20 7.66
N GLY A 112 -10.90 -21.50 7.57
CA GLY A 112 -10.02 -22.16 6.61
C GLY A 112 -9.06 -23.14 7.28
N ASN A 113 -8.51 -24.07 6.51
CA ASN A 113 -7.54 -25.03 7.04
C ASN A 113 -6.27 -24.28 7.50
N ASN A 114 -5.85 -24.56 8.73
CA ASN A 114 -4.73 -23.91 9.42
C ASN A 114 -4.82 -22.37 9.54
N ALA A 115 -6.00 -21.77 9.43
CA ALA A 115 -6.18 -20.34 9.66
C ALA A 115 -5.83 -20.02 11.13
N ILE A 116 -4.89 -19.10 11.37
CA ILE A 116 -4.40 -18.75 12.72
C ILE A 116 -3.90 -19.99 13.51
N SER A 117 -3.28 -20.98 12.86
CA SER A 117 -2.98 -22.24 13.55
C SER A 117 -1.95 -22.14 14.67
N LEU A 118 -0.97 -21.21 14.57
CA LEU A 118 0.19 -21.13 15.48
C LEU A 118 0.19 -19.91 16.41
N MET A 119 -0.87 -19.10 16.43
CA MET A 119 -0.94 -17.91 17.28
C MET A 119 -1.12 -18.29 18.72
N THR A 120 -0.28 -17.77 19.62
CA THR A 120 -0.34 -18.03 21.06
C THR A 120 -1.03 -16.91 21.82
N ASN A 121 -0.83 -15.65 21.43
CA ASN A 121 -1.50 -14.48 22.02
C ASN A 121 -1.99 -13.50 20.93
N GLY A 122 -3.28 -13.23 20.87
CA GLY A 122 -3.84 -12.26 19.93
C GLY A 122 -5.33 -11.97 20.11
N LEU A 123 -5.70 -10.71 19.89
CA LEU A 123 -7.07 -10.20 20.01
C LEU A 123 -7.57 -9.66 18.68
N PHE A 124 -8.85 -9.90 18.39
CA PHE A 124 -9.59 -9.24 17.29
C PHE A 124 -9.02 -9.46 15.89
N ASN A 125 -8.37 -10.61 15.64
CA ASN A 125 -7.85 -10.94 14.32
C ASN A 125 -8.91 -11.63 13.47
N VAL A 126 -8.94 -11.32 12.18
CA VAL A 126 -9.78 -11.99 11.18
C VAL A 126 -8.85 -12.72 10.21
N ALA A 127 -8.97 -14.03 10.09
CA ALA A 127 -8.25 -14.84 9.11
C ALA A 127 -9.23 -15.73 8.35
N VAL A 128 -9.30 -15.54 7.03
CA VAL A 128 -10.20 -16.27 6.15
C VAL A 128 -9.42 -16.79 4.94
N GLY A 129 -9.14 -18.09 4.90
CA GLY A 129 -8.42 -18.75 3.81
C GLY A 129 -7.52 -19.89 4.30
N PHE A 130 -7.10 -20.75 3.36
CA PHE A 130 -6.09 -21.77 3.62
C PHE A 130 -4.77 -21.12 4.06
N ASN A 131 -4.24 -21.54 5.21
CA ASN A 131 -3.03 -20.98 5.85
C ASN A 131 -3.05 -19.45 6.06
N SER A 132 -4.22 -18.81 6.11
CA SER A 132 -4.31 -17.37 6.40
C SER A 132 -3.84 -17.12 7.84
N MET A 133 -2.85 -16.24 8.04
CA MET A 133 -2.20 -16.00 9.34
C MET A 133 -1.65 -17.25 10.04
N ARG A 134 -1.29 -18.30 9.28
CA ARG A 134 -0.92 -19.61 9.84
C ARG A 134 0.18 -19.55 10.89
N ASN A 135 1.28 -18.87 10.60
CA ASN A 135 2.49 -18.81 11.41
C ASN A 135 2.58 -17.53 12.26
N SER A 136 1.47 -16.80 12.41
CA SER A 136 1.35 -15.68 13.36
C SER A 136 1.57 -16.19 14.77
N VAL A 137 2.51 -15.62 15.53
CA VAL A 137 2.75 -16.00 16.95
C VAL A 137 2.09 -15.00 17.90
N VAL A 138 2.18 -13.70 17.60
CA VAL A 138 1.57 -12.59 18.35
C VAL A 138 0.95 -11.54 17.41
N GLY A 139 0.01 -10.74 17.90
CA GLY A 139 -0.50 -9.55 17.20
C GLY A 139 -2.02 -9.35 17.33
N ASN A 140 -2.45 -8.09 17.28
CA ASN A 140 -3.84 -7.71 17.50
C ASN A 140 -4.44 -6.94 16.31
N SER A 141 -5.75 -7.10 16.13
CA SER A 141 -6.55 -6.33 15.16
C SER A 141 -6.07 -6.46 13.71
N ASN A 142 -5.53 -7.61 13.32
CA ASN A 142 -5.11 -7.86 11.95
C ASN A 142 -6.23 -8.51 11.13
N THR A 143 -6.35 -8.17 9.86
CA THR A 143 -7.28 -8.79 8.91
C THR A 143 -6.51 -9.46 7.79
N ALA A 144 -6.68 -10.77 7.63
CA ALA A 144 -6.09 -11.59 6.60
C ALA A 144 -7.19 -12.34 5.84
N VAL A 145 -7.33 -12.07 4.55
CA VAL A 145 -8.35 -12.73 3.72
C VAL A 145 -7.73 -13.19 2.41
N GLY A 146 -7.59 -14.50 2.24
CA GLY A 146 -7.00 -15.13 1.07
C GLY A 146 -6.10 -16.30 1.43
N MET A 147 -5.83 -17.16 0.46
CA MET A 147 -4.85 -18.24 0.61
C MET A 147 -3.49 -17.65 0.96
N ASN A 148 -2.90 -18.08 2.07
CA ASN A 148 -1.59 -17.64 2.56
C ASN A 148 -1.47 -16.11 2.81
N ALA A 149 -2.59 -15.39 2.95
CA ALA A 149 -2.55 -13.99 3.38
C ALA A 149 -1.94 -13.92 4.78
N LEU A 150 -0.92 -13.08 4.97
CA LEU A 150 -0.16 -12.96 6.22
C LEU A 150 0.38 -14.31 6.76
N GLU A 151 0.63 -15.31 5.90
CA GLU A 151 1.01 -16.68 6.31
C GLU A 151 2.21 -16.70 7.28
N ASN A 152 3.29 -15.99 6.96
CA ASN A 152 4.51 -15.92 7.77
C ASN A 152 4.56 -14.69 8.70
N PHE A 153 3.45 -14.03 9.02
CA PHE A 153 3.44 -12.90 9.94
C PHE A 153 4.09 -13.26 11.29
N GLN A 154 5.01 -12.46 11.83
CA GLN A 154 5.74 -12.76 13.07
C GLN A 154 5.38 -11.80 14.23
N GLY A 155 4.66 -10.72 13.94
CA GLY A 155 4.19 -9.76 14.94
C GLY A 155 3.75 -8.44 14.31
N GLY A 156 3.09 -7.60 15.12
CA GLY A 156 2.53 -6.32 14.68
C GLY A 156 1.01 -6.26 14.86
N ASN A 157 0.46 -5.06 14.71
CA ASN A 157 -0.93 -4.77 14.96
C ASN A 157 -1.53 -3.98 13.81
N ASN A 158 -2.84 -4.10 13.65
CA ASN A 158 -3.63 -3.30 12.70
C ASN A 158 -3.17 -3.44 11.23
N ASN A 159 -2.72 -4.63 10.83
CA ASN A 159 -2.39 -4.91 9.43
C ASN A 159 -3.59 -5.50 8.68
N VAL A 160 -3.75 -5.15 7.41
CA VAL A 160 -4.81 -5.66 6.53
C VAL A 160 -4.18 -6.27 5.29
N GLY A 161 -4.13 -7.60 5.21
CA GLY A 161 -3.71 -8.36 4.04
C GLY A 161 -4.90 -9.04 3.35
N ILE A 162 -5.31 -8.58 2.18
CA ILE A 162 -6.42 -9.19 1.42
C ILE A 162 -5.92 -9.57 0.03
N GLY A 163 -6.08 -10.84 -0.35
CA GLY A 163 -5.56 -11.42 -1.59
C GLY A 163 -4.59 -12.58 -1.33
N ALA A 164 -4.45 -13.46 -2.30
CA ALA A 164 -3.57 -14.62 -2.17
C ALA A 164 -2.12 -14.19 -1.93
N ALA A 165 -1.48 -14.68 -0.86
CA ALA A 165 -0.13 -14.33 -0.44
C ALA A 165 0.14 -12.83 -0.23
N ALA A 166 -0.90 -12.01 0.01
CA ALA A 166 -0.73 -10.63 0.46
C ALA A 166 0.05 -10.64 1.79
N MET A 167 1.20 -9.97 1.83
CA MET A 167 2.12 -9.96 2.99
C MET A 167 2.56 -11.36 3.47
N GLY A 168 2.47 -12.38 2.62
CA GLY A 168 2.49 -13.77 3.06
C GLY A 168 3.86 -14.35 3.41
N SER A 169 4.96 -13.83 2.85
CA SER A 169 6.25 -14.54 2.86
C SER A 169 7.37 -13.85 3.67
N GLY A 170 7.18 -12.59 4.07
CA GLY A 170 8.28 -11.77 4.56
C GLY A 170 8.68 -11.90 6.02
N ASN A 171 7.96 -12.62 6.89
CA ASN A 171 8.21 -12.55 8.35
C ASN A 171 7.94 -11.16 8.95
N LEU A 172 6.88 -10.49 8.52
CA LEU A 172 6.53 -9.13 8.92
C LEU A 172 6.45 -8.96 10.45
N LYS A 173 7.08 -7.89 10.95
CA LYS A 173 7.00 -7.41 12.35
C LYS A 173 6.39 -6.00 12.50
N GLY A 174 5.87 -5.43 11.42
CA GLY A 174 5.42 -4.04 11.35
C GLY A 174 3.94 -3.84 11.63
N ASP A 175 3.56 -2.60 11.91
CA ASP A 175 2.22 -2.15 12.26
C ASP A 175 1.57 -1.31 11.14
N PHE A 176 0.23 -1.28 11.12
CA PHE A 176 -0.55 -0.36 10.28
C PHE A 176 -0.29 -0.45 8.78
N ASN A 177 -0.01 -1.65 8.26
CA ASN A 177 0.16 -1.86 6.83
C ASN A 177 -1.12 -2.38 6.18
N ILE A 178 -1.45 -1.88 5.00
CA ILE A 178 -2.56 -2.34 4.16
C ILE A 178 -1.97 -2.90 2.87
N ALA A 179 -2.30 -4.14 2.54
CA ALA A 179 -1.93 -4.82 1.30
C ALA A 179 -3.17 -5.49 0.70
N LEU A 180 -3.73 -4.90 -0.36
CA LEU A 180 -4.90 -5.43 -1.06
C LEU A 180 -4.51 -5.88 -2.48
N GLY A 181 -4.42 -7.18 -2.73
CA GLY A 181 -4.07 -7.75 -4.02
C GLY A 181 -3.23 -9.02 -3.90
N SER A 182 -3.28 -9.89 -4.92
CA SER A 182 -2.45 -11.10 -4.95
C SER A 182 -0.97 -10.73 -4.90
N SER A 183 -0.22 -11.29 -3.94
CA SER A 183 1.21 -11.01 -3.71
C SER A 183 1.57 -9.53 -3.48
N ALA A 184 0.61 -8.69 -3.09
CA ALA A 184 0.90 -7.32 -2.66
C ALA A 184 1.76 -7.34 -1.39
N LEU A 185 2.86 -6.57 -1.38
CA LEU A 185 3.78 -6.45 -0.25
C LEU A 185 4.33 -7.82 0.26
N ARG A 186 4.45 -8.81 -0.63
CA ARG A 186 4.61 -10.24 -0.26
C ARG A 186 5.82 -10.55 0.62
N TYR A 187 6.96 -9.90 0.37
CA TYR A 187 8.23 -10.20 1.04
C TYR A 187 8.59 -9.20 2.16
N ALA A 188 7.66 -8.35 2.58
CA ALA A 188 7.95 -7.36 3.63
C ALA A 188 8.19 -8.03 4.98
N ASN A 189 9.34 -7.74 5.58
CA ASN A 189 9.76 -8.26 6.87
C ASN A 189 9.76 -7.19 7.98
N GLN A 190 9.79 -5.92 7.58
CA GLN A 190 9.78 -4.75 8.45
C GLN A 190 9.01 -3.62 7.75
N GLY A 191 8.65 -2.60 8.51
CA GLY A 191 8.04 -1.38 7.98
C GLY A 191 6.62 -1.16 8.44
N ASN A 192 6.26 0.11 8.60
CA ASN A 192 4.99 0.55 9.14
C ASN A 192 4.31 1.53 8.18
N TYR A 193 2.98 1.65 8.31
CA TYR A 193 2.19 2.67 7.63
C TYR A 193 2.27 2.61 6.09
N ASN A 194 2.42 1.42 5.52
CA ASN A 194 2.43 1.23 4.06
C ASN A 194 1.02 0.90 3.56
N VAL A 195 0.58 1.52 2.46
CA VAL A 195 -0.71 1.27 1.81
C VAL A 195 -0.49 0.83 0.38
N ILE A 196 -0.53 -0.48 0.14
CA ILE A 196 -0.28 -1.10 -1.17
C ILE A 196 -1.55 -1.75 -1.71
N LEU A 197 -2.07 -1.21 -2.80
CA LEU A 197 -3.32 -1.61 -3.45
C LEU A 197 -3.04 -2.09 -4.88
N GLY A 198 -3.09 -3.40 -5.08
CA GLY A 198 -3.07 -4.10 -6.36
C GLY A 198 -2.06 -5.24 -6.42
N GLY A 199 -2.29 -6.17 -7.35
CA GLY A 199 -1.52 -7.42 -7.42
C GLY A 199 -0.06 -7.21 -7.83
N ASP A 200 0.84 -8.00 -7.25
CA ASP A 200 2.31 -7.95 -7.45
C ASP A 200 2.96 -6.59 -7.15
N SER A 201 2.22 -5.64 -6.56
CA SER A 201 2.75 -4.32 -6.20
C SER A 201 3.62 -4.43 -4.95
N TYR A 202 4.78 -3.75 -4.99
CA TYR A 202 5.80 -3.81 -3.93
C TYR A 202 6.19 -5.25 -3.57
N ARG A 203 6.14 -6.18 -4.53
CA ARG A 203 6.31 -7.61 -4.25
C ARG A 203 7.62 -7.93 -3.54
N ALA A 204 8.74 -7.39 -4.05
CA ALA A 204 10.08 -7.59 -3.51
C ALA A 204 10.43 -6.67 -2.32
N PHE A 205 9.49 -5.82 -1.87
CA PHE A 205 9.74 -4.88 -0.79
C PHE A 205 10.02 -5.63 0.51
N VAL A 206 11.17 -5.33 1.13
CA VAL A 206 11.62 -5.96 2.38
C VAL A 206 11.36 -5.05 3.57
N LYS A 207 11.70 -3.75 3.48
CA LYS A 207 11.62 -2.81 4.60
C LYS A 207 11.35 -1.36 4.20
N GLY A 208 10.67 -0.62 5.07
CA GLY A 208 10.50 0.83 4.95
C GLY A 208 9.08 1.29 5.30
N ASN A 209 8.89 2.61 5.40
CA ASN A 209 7.72 3.19 6.02
C ASN A 209 6.99 4.18 5.11
N ASN A 210 5.70 4.40 5.39
CA ASN A 210 4.91 5.49 4.82
C ASN A 210 4.85 5.47 3.29
N ASN A 211 4.84 4.29 2.67
CA ASN A 211 4.72 4.17 1.22
C ASN A 211 3.27 3.98 0.80
N ILE A 212 2.84 4.67 -0.26
CA ILE A 212 1.56 4.46 -0.94
C ILE A 212 1.87 3.89 -2.32
N GLY A 213 1.39 2.68 -2.61
CA GLY A 213 1.50 2.02 -3.91
C GLY A 213 0.13 1.63 -4.42
N ILE A 214 -0.31 2.13 -5.58
CA ILE A 214 -1.64 1.82 -6.13
C ILE A 214 -1.49 1.42 -7.59
N GLY A 215 -1.96 0.24 -7.98
CA GLY A 215 -1.90 -0.27 -9.34
C GLY A 215 -1.40 -1.72 -9.43
N TYR A 216 -1.09 -2.20 -10.63
CA TYR A 216 -0.63 -3.57 -10.86
C TYR A 216 0.88 -3.63 -11.10
N SER A 217 1.58 -4.55 -10.42
CA SER A 217 3.04 -4.69 -10.50
C SER A 217 3.76 -3.35 -10.25
N ASN A 218 3.18 -2.52 -9.38
CA ASN A 218 3.67 -1.19 -9.06
C ASN A 218 4.98 -1.30 -8.26
N ALA A 219 6.06 -0.73 -8.79
CA ALA A 219 7.40 -0.77 -8.16
C ALA A 219 7.81 -2.17 -7.66
N ALA A 220 7.46 -3.23 -8.41
CA ALA A 220 7.52 -4.61 -7.90
C ALA A 220 8.90 -5.10 -7.45
N GLN A 221 9.98 -4.43 -7.90
CA GLN A 221 11.38 -4.82 -7.68
C GLN A 221 12.10 -4.02 -6.59
N ILE A 222 11.48 -2.97 -6.03
CA ILE A 222 12.15 -2.22 -4.95
C ILE A 222 12.28 -3.11 -3.71
N THR A 223 13.40 -3.00 -3.00
CA THR A 223 13.67 -3.81 -1.80
C THR A 223 13.54 -3.01 -0.52
N SER A 224 13.63 -1.69 -0.59
CA SER A 224 13.29 -0.80 0.51
C SER A 224 12.69 0.50 -0.01
N GLY A 225 12.16 1.35 0.87
CA GLY A 225 11.71 2.69 0.47
C GLY A 225 10.95 3.42 1.56
N GLU A 226 11.00 4.75 1.56
CA GLU A 226 10.37 5.58 2.59
C GLU A 226 9.64 6.77 1.98
N ASN A 227 8.43 7.05 2.48
CA ASN A 227 7.64 8.24 2.12
C ASN A 227 7.37 8.40 0.61
N ASN A 228 7.17 7.29 -0.10
CA ASN A 228 6.92 7.32 -1.55
C ASN A 228 5.42 7.25 -1.87
N ILE A 229 5.02 7.87 -2.97
CA ILE A 229 3.67 7.77 -3.54
C ILE A 229 3.79 7.31 -4.99
N PHE A 230 3.49 6.04 -5.25
CA PHE A 230 3.53 5.42 -6.57
C PHE A 230 2.14 4.98 -7.01
N ILE A 231 1.67 5.52 -8.14
CA ILE A 231 0.33 5.24 -8.67
C ILE A 231 0.46 4.87 -10.13
N GLY A 232 0.01 3.67 -10.50
CA GLY A 232 0.04 3.16 -11.87
C GLY A 232 0.63 1.76 -11.98
N THR A 233 0.71 1.28 -13.22
CA THR A 233 1.20 -0.07 -13.54
C THR A 233 2.67 -0.04 -13.90
N LYS A 234 3.47 -0.99 -13.39
CA LYS A 234 4.90 -1.10 -13.69
C LYS A 234 5.65 0.23 -13.53
N ILE A 235 5.40 0.92 -12.41
CA ILE A 235 6.14 2.13 -12.05
C ILE A 235 7.63 1.80 -11.93
N VAL A 236 8.46 2.67 -12.52
CA VAL A 236 9.91 2.63 -12.44
C VAL A 236 10.33 3.82 -11.58
N PRO A 237 10.64 3.62 -10.29
CA PRO A 237 11.15 4.67 -9.43
C PRO A 237 12.49 5.21 -9.94
N TYR A 238 12.83 6.43 -9.55
CA TYR A 238 14.14 7.00 -9.90
C TYR A 238 15.26 6.20 -9.24
N ASN A 239 15.20 6.05 -7.92
CA ASN A 239 16.02 5.06 -7.24
C ASN A 239 15.29 3.71 -7.30
N THR A 240 15.77 2.82 -8.17
CA THR A 240 15.14 1.52 -8.44
C THR A 240 15.25 0.50 -7.30
N THR A 241 15.97 0.81 -6.22
CA THR A 241 16.21 -0.11 -5.10
C THR A 241 15.65 0.40 -3.78
N SER A 242 15.84 1.69 -3.49
CA SER A 242 15.54 2.32 -2.19
C SER A 242 14.99 3.75 -2.33
N PRO A 243 13.88 3.96 -3.07
CA PRO A 243 13.32 5.28 -3.28
C PRO A 243 12.94 5.96 -1.96
N LYS A 244 13.15 7.28 -1.90
CA LYS A 244 12.82 8.09 -0.73
C LYS A 244 12.19 9.41 -1.16
N ASN A 245 11.06 9.76 -0.54
CA ASN A 245 10.32 10.98 -0.82
C ASN A 245 9.95 11.14 -2.31
N GLU A 246 9.73 10.03 -3.02
CA GLU A 246 9.42 10.05 -4.45
C GLU A 246 7.90 10.05 -4.69
N LEU A 247 7.45 10.89 -5.62
CA LEU A 247 6.14 10.82 -6.26
C LEU A 247 6.35 10.23 -7.66
N ASN A 248 5.57 9.24 -8.04
CA ASN A 248 5.51 8.77 -9.43
C ASN A 248 4.09 8.32 -9.78
N ILE A 249 3.44 9.05 -10.69
CA ILE A 249 2.12 8.74 -11.21
C ILE A 249 2.27 8.39 -12.70
N GLY A 250 2.08 7.11 -13.01
CA GLY A 250 2.09 6.56 -14.36
C GLY A 250 3.42 6.65 -15.10
N ASN A 251 4.53 6.99 -14.44
CA ASN A 251 5.80 7.42 -15.05
C ASN A 251 5.69 8.74 -15.84
N TRP A 252 4.63 9.52 -15.63
CA TRP A 252 4.37 10.80 -16.32
C TRP A 252 4.52 12.00 -15.38
N ILE A 253 4.03 11.88 -14.15
CA ILE A 253 4.20 12.91 -13.12
C ILE A 253 5.15 12.33 -12.09
N VAL A 254 6.36 12.86 -12.05
CA VAL A 254 7.42 12.43 -11.14
C VAL A 254 7.77 13.55 -10.18
N GLY A 255 8.21 13.21 -8.99
CA GLY A 255 8.72 14.20 -8.05
C GLY A 255 9.63 13.58 -7.01
N ASN A 256 10.56 14.37 -6.49
CA ASN A 256 11.40 14.00 -5.37
C ASN A 256 12.00 15.27 -4.74
N ASN A 257 12.19 15.26 -3.43
CA ASN A 257 12.82 16.35 -2.66
C ASN A 257 12.30 17.77 -3.04
N GLY A 258 11.00 17.86 -3.33
CA GLY A 258 10.31 19.11 -3.63
C GLY A 258 10.41 19.62 -5.07
N THR A 259 10.89 18.82 -6.02
CA THR A 259 10.76 19.09 -7.46
C THR A 259 9.68 18.22 -8.08
N ILE A 260 8.94 18.75 -9.05
CA ILE A 260 7.96 18.05 -9.88
C ILE A 260 8.39 18.09 -11.34
N GLY A 261 8.38 16.93 -12.00
CA GLY A 261 8.54 16.76 -13.44
C GLY A 261 7.23 16.26 -14.07
N ILE A 262 6.85 16.84 -15.20
CA ILE A 262 5.70 16.41 -16.01
C ILE A 262 6.20 16.06 -17.42
N GLY A 263 5.99 14.81 -17.84
CA GLY A 263 6.36 14.30 -19.16
C GLY A 263 7.01 12.91 -19.11
N GLU A 264 7.31 12.36 -20.28
CA GLU A 264 8.05 11.10 -20.41
C GLU A 264 9.57 11.37 -20.37
N PHE A 265 10.23 10.94 -19.28
CA PHE A 265 11.65 11.16 -19.06
C PHE A 265 12.45 9.87 -19.30
N THR A 266 13.35 9.87 -20.27
CA THR A 266 14.16 8.69 -20.66
C THR A 266 15.59 8.71 -20.11
N THR A 267 16.10 9.86 -19.66
CA THR A 267 17.43 10.09 -19.06
C THR A 267 17.36 11.28 -18.08
N GLN A 268 18.43 11.55 -17.31
CA GLN A 268 18.57 12.72 -16.40
C GLN A 268 17.98 13.98 -17.06
N LEU A 269 16.92 14.63 -16.57
CA LEU A 269 16.29 14.75 -15.25
C LEU A 269 15.09 13.83 -14.93
N PRO A 270 15.18 13.06 -13.83
CA PRO A 270 14.01 12.80 -12.96
C PRO A 270 14.36 13.02 -11.48
N ALA A 271 13.40 13.57 -10.74
CA ALA A 271 13.37 13.62 -9.27
C ALA A 271 14.24 14.70 -8.58
N ASP A 272 15.55 14.82 -8.80
CA ASP A 272 16.38 15.78 -8.01
C ASP A 272 16.30 17.25 -8.46
N GLY A 273 15.74 17.48 -9.65
CA GLY A 273 15.52 18.81 -10.23
C GLY A 273 16.75 19.49 -10.77
N ILE A 274 17.92 18.83 -10.81
CA ILE A 274 19.14 19.34 -11.43
C ILE A 274 19.13 19.13 -12.96
N ALA A 275 18.91 20.20 -13.71
CA ALA A 275 18.94 20.18 -15.17
C ALA A 275 20.36 19.93 -15.72
N PRO A 276 20.52 19.62 -17.02
CA PRO A 276 21.84 19.38 -17.63
C PRO A 276 22.85 20.51 -17.47
N ASP A 277 22.37 21.73 -17.21
CA ASP A 277 23.15 22.93 -16.89
C ASP A 277 23.65 22.98 -15.43
N GLY A 278 23.25 22.01 -14.60
CA GLY A 278 23.56 21.95 -13.17
C GLY A 278 22.62 22.79 -12.28
N GLN A 279 21.62 23.47 -12.85
CA GLN A 279 20.69 24.31 -12.11
C GLN A 279 19.52 23.52 -11.55
N LYS A 280 19.03 23.92 -10.36
CA LYS A 280 17.92 23.25 -9.71
C LYS A 280 16.59 23.94 -9.99
N TYR A 281 15.69 23.22 -10.68
CA TYR A 281 14.33 23.65 -10.98
C TYR A 281 13.31 22.93 -10.09
N LYS A 282 12.28 23.65 -9.64
CA LYS A 282 11.19 23.11 -8.81
C LYS A 282 10.06 22.50 -9.63
N LEU A 283 9.84 23.00 -10.85
CA LEU A 283 8.88 22.47 -11.80
C LEU A 283 9.57 22.34 -13.15
N PHE A 284 9.51 21.14 -13.73
CA PHE A 284 10.00 20.84 -15.07
C PHE A 284 8.86 20.27 -15.90
N VAL A 285 8.61 20.82 -17.08
CA VAL A 285 7.53 20.37 -17.97
C VAL A 285 8.10 20.13 -19.36
N LYS A 286 8.14 18.86 -19.78
CA LYS A 286 8.53 18.47 -21.14
C LYS A 286 7.44 18.90 -22.12
N ASP A 287 7.83 19.29 -23.33
CA ASP A 287 6.94 19.74 -24.42
C ASP A 287 6.22 21.08 -24.17
N GLY A 288 6.61 21.79 -23.10
CA GLY A 288 6.24 23.19 -22.86
C GLY A 288 4.94 23.40 -22.07
N ILE A 289 4.60 24.68 -21.88
CA ILE A 289 3.44 25.11 -21.10
C ILE A 289 2.61 26.07 -21.96
N ARG A 290 1.34 25.76 -22.18
CA ARG A 290 0.36 26.68 -22.76
C ARG A 290 -0.50 27.25 -21.63
N THR A 291 -0.46 28.57 -21.46
CA THR A 291 -1.25 29.29 -20.44
C THR A 291 -1.84 30.57 -21.03
N GLU A 292 -3.00 30.98 -20.53
CA GLU A 292 -3.61 32.26 -20.86
C GLU A 292 -2.85 33.44 -20.23
N LYS A 293 -2.21 33.21 -19.09
CA LYS A 293 -1.53 34.26 -18.33
C LYS A 293 -0.33 33.70 -17.56
N VAL A 294 0.77 34.45 -17.58
CA VAL A 294 1.95 34.20 -16.77
C VAL A 294 2.44 35.52 -16.19
N LYS A 295 2.75 35.54 -14.89
CA LYS A 295 3.39 36.66 -14.20
C LYS A 295 4.71 36.14 -13.63
N VAL A 296 5.81 36.81 -13.95
CA VAL A 296 7.14 36.47 -13.44
C VAL A 296 7.57 37.56 -12.49
N ASP A 297 7.80 37.20 -11.24
CA ASP A 297 8.24 38.16 -10.22
C ASP A 297 9.71 38.53 -10.41
N ILE A 298 10.01 39.78 -10.09
CA ILE A 298 11.36 40.33 -10.17
C ILE A 298 11.86 40.47 -8.73
N ALA A 299 12.87 39.68 -8.37
CA ALA A 299 13.54 39.86 -7.08
C ALA A 299 14.18 41.26 -7.06
N ALA A 300 13.85 42.05 -6.04
CA ALA A 300 14.09 43.50 -5.96
C ALA A 300 15.56 43.96 -6.17
N ASN A 301 16.53 43.05 -6.19
CA ASN A 301 17.95 43.36 -6.25
C ASN A 301 18.55 43.38 -7.68
N ASN A 302 17.82 42.92 -8.71
CA ASN A 302 18.40 42.77 -10.06
C ASN A 302 18.06 43.91 -11.04
N GLY A 303 17.36 44.95 -10.59
CA GLY A 303 17.14 46.19 -11.35
C GLY A 303 16.25 46.04 -12.60
N TRP A 304 15.37 47.00 -12.83
CA TRP A 304 14.75 47.19 -14.14
C TRP A 304 15.76 47.93 -15.05
N ALA A 305 15.61 47.84 -16.38
CA ALA A 305 16.64 48.33 -17.31
C ALA A 305 16.90 49.85 -17.27
N ASP A 306 16.07 50.63 -16.57
CA ASP A 306 16.06 52.10 -16.49
C ASP A 306 17.44 52.77 -16.26
N TYR A 307 18.41 52.06 -15.71
CA TYR A 307 19.77 52.55 -15.48
C TYR A 307 20.50 52.97 -16.78
N VAL A 308 20.05 52.52 -17.96
CA VAL A 308 20.63 52.94 -19.26
C VAL A 308 20.51 54.46 -19.48
N PHE A 309 19.51 55.09 -18.86
CA PHE A 309 19.30 56.54 -18.95
C PHE A 309 20.06 57.35 -17.88
N GLU A 310 20.84 56.71 -17.01
CA GLU A 310 21.66 57.41 -16.04
C GLU A 310 22.81 58.18 -16.71
N LYS A 311 23.17 59.35 -16.17
CA LYS A 311 24.18 60.25 -16.77
C LYS A 311 25.57 59.63 -16.92
N ASN A 312 25.88 58.63 -16.12
CA ASN A 312 27.16 57.91 -16.12
C ASN A 312 27.13 56.61 -16.94
N TYR A 313 26.00 56.29 -17.60
CA TYR A 313 25.90 55.12 -18.45
C TYR A 313 26.87 55.24 -19.64
N LYS A 314 27.69 54.21 -19.84
CA LYS A 314 28.69 54.18 -20.91
C LYS A 314 28.10 53.46 -22.12
N LEU A 315 27.48 54.22 -23.02
CA LEU A 315 27.02 53.71 -24.30
C LEU A 315 28.21 53.37 -25.19
N MET A 316 28.20 52.17 -25.80
CA MET A 316 29.25 51.73 -26.72
C MET A 316 29.27 52.64 -27.97
N PRO A 317 30.41 53.12 -28.47
CA PRO A 317 30.44 53.86 -29.73
C PRO A 317 29.96 52.99 -30.91
N LEU A 318 29.20 53.57 -31.86
CA LEU A 318 28.65 52.83 -33.01
C LEU A 318 29.70 52.11 -33.86
N ASN A 319 30.90 52.68 -33.99
CA ASN A 319 32.00 52.04 -34.72
C ASN A 319 32.49 50.77 -34.02
N ASP A 320 32.59 50.79 -32.69
CA ASP A 320 33.03 49.64 -31.89
C ASP A 320 31.93 48.55 -31.90
N LEU A 321 30.66 48.98 -31.83
CA LEU A 321 29.51 48.08 -31.96
C LEU A 321 29.49 47.39 -33.34
N ALA A 322 29.75 48.12 -34.43
CA ALA A 322 29.82 47.55 -35.77
C ALA A 322 30.93 46.50 -35.88
N GLN A 323 32.13 46.81 -35.36
CA GLN A 323 33.24 45.84 -35.33
C GLN A 323 32.90 44.60 -34.50
N PHE A 324 32.20 44.78 -33.37
CA PHE A 324 31.75 43.66 -32.55
C PHE A 324 30.78 42.76 -33.31
N ILE A 325 29.79 43.32 -33.99
CA ILE A 325 28.79 42.57 -34.75
C ILE A 325 29.43 41.84 -35.93
N ASP A 326 30.33 42.49 -36.67
CA ASP A 326 31.04 41.86 -37.79
C ASP A 326 31.85 40.64 -37.34
N LYS A 327 32.46 40.72 -36.15
CA LYS A 327 33.25 39.64 -35.57
C LYS A 327 32.39 38.52 -34.95
N ASN A 328 31.37 38.87 -34.17
CA ASN A 328 30.67 37.92 -33.29
C ASN A 328 29.28 37.50 -33.81
N ARG A 329 28.72 38.22 -34.79
CA ARG A 329 27.39 37.94 -35.39
C ARG A 329 26.19 38.01 -34.43
N HIS A 330 26.36 38.60 -33.25
CA HIS A 330 25.28 38.90 -32.31
C HIS A 330 25.54 40.23 -31.59
N LEU A 331 24.54 40.75 -30.88
CA LEU A 331 24.68 41.96 -30.06
C LEU A 331 25.50 41.66 -28.80
N PRO A 332 26.24 42.65 -28.25
CA PRO A 332 26.90 42.50 -26.95
C PRO A 332 25.91 42.02 -25.87
N GLU A 333 26.38 41.12 -24.99
CA GLU A 333 25.64 40.51 -23.87
C GLU A 333 24.49 39.56 -24.25
N VAL A 334 24.02 39.58 -25.50
CA VAL A 334 23.02 38.62 -25.97
C VAL A 334 23.72 37.26 -26.16
N PRO A 335 23.22 36.18 -25.54
CA PRO A 335 23.83 34.87 -25.68
C PRO A 335 23.81 34.39 -27.12
N THR A 336 24.82 33.62 -27.49
CA THR A 336 24.88 32.93 -28.78
C THR A 336 23.81 31.84 -28.86
N THR A 337 23.48 31.39 -30.07
CA THR A 337 22.58 30.25 -30.28
C THR A 337 23.07 28.99 -29.58
N GLU A 338 24.39 28.74 -29.58
CA GLU A 338 25.00 27.59 -28.91
C GLU A 338 24.83 27.66 -27.39
N GLU A 339 25.05 28.82 -26.78
CA GLU A 339 24.83 29.05 -25.35
C GLU A 339 23.36 28.91 -24.96
N ALA A 340 22.45 29.44 -25.77
CA ALA A 340 21.00 29.36 -25.55
C ALA A 340 20.47 27.91 -25.63
N ILE A 341 20.96 27.12 -26.58
CA ILE A 341 20.60 25.69 -26.68
C ILE A 341 21.14 24.91 -25.48
N LYS A 342 22.35 25.22 -25.03
CA LYS A 342 23.03 24.50 -23.95
C LYS A 342 22.42 24.79 -22.58
N ASN A 343 22.16 26.06 -22.28
CA ASN A 343 21.80 26.52 -20.94
C ASN A 343 20.32 26.93 -20.82
N GLY A 344 19.57 26.96 -21.92
CA GLY A 344 18.24 27.56 -21.95
C GLY A 344 18.27 29.09 -21.85
N ILE A 345 17.10 29.71 -21.80
CA ILE A 345 16.94 31.16 -21.64
C ILE A 345 15.94 31.42 -20.51
N GLU A 346 16.39 32.14 -19.47
CA GLU A 346 15.50 32.62 -18.42
C GLU A 346 14.65 33.79 -18.94
N LEU A 347 13.33 33.62 -18.91
CA LEU A 347 12.38 34.53 -19.54
C LEU A 347 12.48 35.97 -19.00
N LYS A 348 12.71 36.12 -17.69
CA LYS A 348 12.82 37.43 -17.03
C LYS A 348 14.09 38.16 -17.48
N GLU A 349 15.23 37.50 -17.40
CA GLU A 349 16.55 38.01 -17.77
C GLU A 349 16.56 38.43 -19.25
N MET A 350 15.95 37.62 -20.12
CA MET A 350 15.85 37.96 -21.54
C MET A 350 14.97 39.19 -21.78
N ASN A 351 13.84 39.31 -21.09
CA ASN A 351 12.99 40.51 -21.21
C ASN A 351 13.69 41.78 -20.73
N ILE A 352 14.47 41.71 -19.64
CA ILE A 352 15.27 42.84 -19.14
C ILE A 352 16.38 43.19 -20.14
N LEU A 353 17.08 42.19 -20.69
CA LEU A 353 18.13 42.42 -21.68
C LEU A 353 17.57 43.02 -22.98
N LEU A 354 16.42 42.54 -23.45
CA LEU A 354 15.73 43.12 -24.61
C LEU A 354 15.33 44.58 -24.33
N LEU A 355 14.81 44.89 -23.15
CA LEU A 355 14.49 46.27 -22.76
C LEU A 355 15.75 47.15 -22.75
N LYS A 356 16.85 46.69 -22.16
CA LYS A 356 18.15 47.38 -22.19
C LYS A 356 18.56 47.72 -23.64
N LYS A 357 18.48 46.75 -24.56
CA LYS A 357 18.86 46.97 -25.97
C LYS A 357 17.93 47.96 -26.68
N ILE A 358 16.65 47.99 -26.33
CA ILE A 358 15.70 49.02 -26.83
C ILE A 358 16.07 50.41 -26.30
N GLU A 359 16.48 50.53 -25.05
CA GLU A 359 16.89 51.81 -24.45
C GLU A 359 18.23 52.32 -25.05
N GLU A 360 19.21 51.44 -25.26
CA GLU A 360 20.45 51.77 -25.97
C GLU A 360 20.18 52.24 -27.41
N LEU A 361 19.30 51.54 -28.13
CA LEU A 361 18.85 51.95 -29.47
C LEU A 361 18.18 53.33 -29.46
N THR A 362 17.41 53.61 -28.41
CA THR A 362 16.77 54.92 -28.21
C THR A 362 17.83 56.03 -28.05
N LEU A 363 18.90 55.78 -27.29
CA LEU A 363 20.01 56.72 -27.14
C LEU A 363 20.74 56.98 -28.48
N TYR A 364 21.07 55.93 -29.24
CA TYR A 364 21.69 56.10 -30.56
C TYR A 364 20.80 56.89 -31.51
N THR A 365 19.48 56.65 -31.49
CA THR A 365 18.53 57.37 -32.35
C THR A 365 18.46 58.85 -31.98
N LEU A 366 18.47 59.19 -30.68
CA LEU A 366 18.52 60.57 -30.21
C LEU A 366 19.84 61.26 -30.59
N GLU A 367 20.97 60.56 -30.53
CA GLU A 367 22.26 61.09 -30.98
C GLU A 367 22.26 61.33 -32.50
N GLN A 368 21.74 60.39 -33.27
CA GLN A 368 21.61 60.51 -34.72
C GLN A 368 20.72 61.70 -35.11
N GLN A 369 19.58 61.88 -34.45
CA GLN A 369 18.68 63.03 -34.67
C GLN A 369 19.39 64.36 -34.39
N LYS A 370 20.11 64.47 -33.26
CA LYS A 370 20.92 65.66 -32.96
C LYS A 370 21.95 65.96 -34.05
N ARG A 371 22.55 64.91 -34.63
CA ARG A 371 23.52 65.07 -35.72
C ARG A 371 22.87 65.51 -37.03
N ILE A 372 21.69 64.98 -37.36
CA ILE A 372 20.90 65.40 -38.53
C ILE A 372 20.53 66.88 -38.39
N GLU A 373 19.98 67.30 -37.25
CA GLU A 373 19.63 68.70 -37.00
C GLU A 373 20.85 69.64 -37.08
N ALA A 374 22.00 69.19 -36.58
CA ALA A 374 23.25 69.94 -36.70
C ALA A 374 23.75 70.06 -38.15
N LEU A 375 23.52 69.03 -38.99
CA LEU A 375 23.83 69.07 -40.41
C LEU A 375 22.86 69.96 -41.18
N GLU A 376 21.55 69.85 -40.92
CA GLU A 376 20.52 70.72 -41.53
C GLU A 376 20.76 72.20 -41.21
N LYS A 377 21.14 72.53 -39.97
CA LYS A 377 21.52 73.89 -39.58
C LYS A 377 22.77 74.41 -40.27
N LYS A 378 23.67 73.54 -40.75
CA LYS A 378 24.85 73.92 -41.53
C LYS A 378 24.55 74.07 -43.02
N MET A 379 23.44 73.51 -43.49
CA MET A 379 22.99 73.59 -44.88
C MET A 379 22.03 74.75 -45.14
N LYS A 380 21.41 75.30 -44.08
CA LYS A 380 20.74 76.59 -44.08
C LYS A 380 21.73 77.70 -43.79
#